data_AF-A0A6V7JD70-F1
#
_entry.id   AF-A0A6V7JD70-F1
#
_cell.length_a   1.000
_cell.length_b   1.000
_cell.length_c   1.000
_cell.angle_alpha   90.00
_cell.angle_beta   90.00
_cell.angle_gamma   90.00
#
_symmetry.space_group_name_H-M   'P 1'
#
loop_
_entity.id
_entity.type
_entity.pdbx_description
1 polymer ?
#
loop_
_entity_poly.entity_id
_entity_poly.type
_entity_poly.pdbx_seq_one_letter_code
_entity_poly.pdbx_strand_id
1 'polypeptide(L)'
;MYSDPYKYSPSQYSVVLLTIDLHSAAPRLDLDSLESGYHGLVKENETLVEVTPQIRALGVKVCSFRIANKHHGDAPFEIVVKERGIAELRALRVLNCEKRRNYKFDIAAVGCNGAQSE
;
A
#
# COMPACT_ATOMS: atom_id res chain seq x y z
N MET A 1 -23.22 3.61 -5.36
CA MET A 1 -22.56 4.16 -6.56
C MET A 1 -21.57 3.11 -7.03
N TYR A 2 -21.91 2.39 -8.11
CA TYR A 2 -21.02 1.39 -8.70
C TYR A 2 -20.10 2.11 -9.67
N SER A 3 -18.79 2.08 -9.45
CA SER A 3 -17.80 2.63 -10.37
C SER A 3 -17.84 1.79 -11.66
N ASP A 4 -18.04 2.44 -12.80
CA ASP A 4 -18.09 1.78 -14.12
C ASP A 4 -16.73 1.12 -14.44
N PRO A 5 -16.68 -0.21 -14.61
CA PRO A 5 -15.43 -0.95 -14.84
C PRO A 5 -14.79 -0.65 -16.21
N TYR A 6 -15.50 0.01 -17.14
CA TYR A 6 -14.97 0.35 -18.48
C TYR A 6 -14.35 1.75 -18.58
N LYS A 7 -14.27 2.50 -17.48
CA LYS A 7 -13.69 3.86 -17.48
C LYS A 7 -12.16 3.88 -17.54
N TYR A 8 -11.50 2.72 -17.43
CA TYR A 8 -10.06 2.58 -17.30
C TYR A 8 -9.45 1.99 -18.58
N SER A 9 -8.67 2.79 -19.32
CA SER A 9 -7.81 2.24 -20.38
C SER A 9 -6.74 1.37 -19.73
N PRO A 10 -6.64 0.06 -20.03
CA PRO A 10 -5.69 -0.84 -19.34
C PRO A 10 -4.22 -0.45 -19.50
N SER A 11 -3.88 0.40 -20.47
CA SER A 11 -2.53 0.93 -20.68
C SER A 11 -2.14 2.02 -19.68
N GLN A 12 -3.11 2.74 -19.12
CA GLN A 12 -2.87 3.92 -18.30
C GLN A 12 -2.82 3.64 -16.80
N TYR A 13 -2.89 2.38 -16.37
CA TYR A 13 -2.94 2.05 -14.94
C TYR A 13 -1.99 0.91 -14.60
N SER A 14 -1.42 0.97 -13.41
CA SER A 14 -0.72 -0.15 -12.78
C SER A 14 -1.49 -0.61 -11.55
N VAL A 15 -1.54 -1.93 -11.36
CA VAL A 15 -2.05 -2.57 -10.15
C VAL A 15 -0.93 -2.68 -9.13
N VAL A 16 -1.25 -2.36 -7.88
CA VAL A 16 -0.34 -2.47 -6.74
C VAL A 16 -0.96 -3.41 -5.73
N LEU A 17 -0.31 -4.53 -5.45
CA LEU A 17 -0.71 -5.47 -4.41
C LEU A 17 0.20 -5.27 -3.21
N LEU A 18 -0.38 -4.91 -2.07
CA LEU A 18 0.35 -4.84 -0.81
C LEU A 18 -0.04 -6.03 0.06
N THR A 19 0.95 -6.82 0.43
CA THR A 19 0.82 -7.92 1.39
C THR A 19 1.45 -7.52 2.72
N ILE A 20 1.24 -8.31 3.76
CA ILE A 20 1.69 -7.97 5.10
C ILE A 20 2.90 -8.84 5.45
N ASP A 21 3.97 -8.19 5.91
CA ASP A 21 5.18 -8.87 6.40
C ASP A 21 4.94 -9.35 7.84
N LEU A 22 4.41 -10.56 7.98
CA LEU A 22 4.01 -11.19 9.24
C LEU A 22 5.22 -11.49 10.13
N HIS A 23 5.66 -10.50 10.91
CA HIS A 23 6.63 -10.70 12.00
C HIS A 23 6.03 -10.21 13.32
N SER A 24 5.88 -11.13 14.27
CA SER A 24 5.16 -10.99 15.54
C SER A 24 5.56 -9.75 16.38
N ALA A 25 4.76 -8.69 16.33
CA ALA A 25 4.51 -7.69 17.39
C ALA A 25 3.37 -6.72 16.95
N ALA A 26 2.87 -5.87 17.86
CA ALA A 26 1.93 -4.79 17.52
C ALA A 26 2.70 -3.59 16.93
N PRO A 27 2.13 -2.70 16.09
CA PRO A 27 0.70 -2.46 15.77
C PRO A 27 0.02 -3.55 14.92
N ARG A 28 -1.30 -3.48 14.72
CA ARG A 28 -2.01 -4.43 13.83
C ARG A 28 -2.67 -3.69 12.68
N LEU A 29 -2.61 -4.22 11.47
CA LEU A 29 -3.30 -3.64 10.32
C LEU A 29 -4.82 -3.88 10.43
N ASP A 30 -5.60 -2.85 10.07
CA ASP A 30 -7.07 -2.84 10.07
C ASP A 30 -7.57 -3.54 8.79
N LEU A 31 -7.42 -4.86 8.74
CA LEU A 31 -7.80 -5.73 7.64
C LEU A 31 -8.63 -6.90 8.16
N ASP A 32 -9.75 -7.18 7.49
CA ASP A 32 -10.65 -8.29 7.87
C ASP A 32 -9.99 -9.66 7.71
N SER A 33 -9.07 -9.79 6.75
CA SER A 33 -8.28 -11.00 6.52
C SER A 33 -6.90 -10.67 5.96
N LEU A 34 -5.86 -11.23 6.58
CA LEU A 34 -4.47 -11.11 6.14
C LEU A 34 -4.23 -11.73 4.76
N GLU A 35 -5.07 -12.69 4.35
CA GLU A 35 -5.02 -13.31 3.01
C GLU A 35 -5.51 -12.38 1.90
N SER A 36 -6.31 -11.36 2.25
CA SER A 36 -6.91 -10.44 1.27
C SER A 36 -5.97 -9.30 0.87
N GLY A 37 -5.02 -8.91 1.73
CA GLY A 37 -4.08 -7.82 1.50
C GLY A 37 -4.76 -6.49 1.12
N TYR A 38 -3.99 -5.59 0.51
CA TYR A 38 -4.50 -4.35 -0.06
C TYR A 38 -4.35 -4.33 -1.57
N HIS A 39 -5.37 -3.79 -2.23
CA HIS A 39 -5.40 -3.60 -3.67
C HIS A 39 -5.32 -2.11 -3.99
N GLY A 40 -4.28 -1.72 -4.71
CA GLY A 40 -4.02 -0.36 -5.15
C GLY A 40 -4.15 -0.21 -6.66
N LEU A 41 -4.68 0.93 -7.11
CA LEU A 41 -4.65 1.36 -8.50
C LEU A 41 -3.94 2.71 -8.59
N VAL A 42 -3.01 2.83 -9.53
CA VAL A 42 -2.31 4.09 -9.81
C VAL A 42 -2.39 4.37 -11.30
N LYS A 43 -2.71 5.62 -11.63
CA LYS A 43 -2.83 6.10 -13.00
C LYS A 43 -1.51 6.68 -13.49
N GLU A 44 -1.24 6.48 -14.77
CA GLU A 44 -0.10 7.08 -15.47
C GLU A 44 -0.18 8.61 -15.38
N ASN A 45 0.92 9.22 -14.92
CA ASN A 45 1.05 10.66 -14.58
C ASN A 45 0.48 11.11 -13.23
N GLU A 46 -0.07 10.19 -12.43
CA GLU A 46 -0.47 10.47 -11.05
C GLU A 46 0.48 9.74 -10.09
N THR A 47 0.64 10.29 -8.89
CA THR A 47 1.50 9.67 -7.85
C THR A 47 0.69 9.09 -6.70
N LEU A 48 -0.55 9.53 -6.48
CA LEU A 48 -1.41 8.96 -5.46
C LEU A 48 -1.93 7.59 -5.91
N VAL A 49 -1.81 6.59 -5.05
CA VAL A 49 -2.38 5.26 -5.29
C VAL A 49 -3.72 5.16 -4.56
N GLU A 50 -4.76 4.79 -5.29
CA GLU A 50 -6.07 4.49 -4.73
C GLU A 50 -6.05 3.09 -4.11
N VAL A 51 -5.95 3.00 -2.79
CA VAL A 51 -5.83 1.72 -2.07
C VAL A 51 -7.14 1.34 -1.39
N THR A 52 -7.56 0.09 -1.60
CA THR A 52 -8.75 -0.51 -1.00
C THR A 52 -8.42 -1.86 -0.32
N PRO A 53 -8.81 -2.07 0.95
CA PRO A 53 -9.36 -1.07 1.87
C PRO A 53 -8.31 0.01 2.22
N GLN A 54 -8.72 1.07 2.92
CA GLN A 54 -7.79 2.11 3.35
C GLN A 54 -6.68 1.52 4.23
N ILE A 55 -5.42 1.88 3.98
CA ILE A 55 -4.32 1.45 4.85
C ILE A 55 -4.49 2.12 6.20
N ARG A 56 -4.64 1.31 7.24
CA ARG A 56 -4.78 1.77 8.61
C ARG A 56 -4.22 0.75 9.59
N ALA A 57 -3.61 1.24 10.65
CA ALA A 57 -3.10 0.42 11.74
C ALA A 57 -3.73 0.83 13.09
N LEU A 58 -3.99 -0.16 13.94
CA LEU A 58 -4.64 -0.05 15.24
C LEU A 58 -3.72 -0.52 16.37
N GLY A 59 -4.13 -0.23 17.61
CA GLY A 59 -3.45 -0.65 18.84
C GLY A 59 -2.49 0.42 19.36
N VAL A 60 -1.24 0.41 18.91
CA VAL A 60 -0.24 1.41 19.31
C VAL A 60 -0.17 2.56 18.32
N LYS A 61 0.26 3.75 18.79
CA LYS A 61 0.47 4.90 17.92
C LYS A 61 1.51 4.56 16.85
N VAL A 62 1.09 4.59 15.58
CA VAL A 62 1.96 4.34 14.43
C VAL A 62 2.71 5.61 14.06
N CYS A 63 4.04 5.49 13.89
CA CYS A 63 4.92 6.58 13.51
C CYS A 63 5.37 6.48 12.04
N SER A 64 5.45 5.27 11.49
CA SER A 64 5.81 5.05 10.09
C SER A 64 5.25 3.72 9.58
N PHE A 65 5.18 3.58 8.26
CA PHE A 65 5.05 2.27 7.61
C PHE A 65 6.33 2.03 6.79
N ARG A 66 6.78 0.78 6.75
CA ARG A 66 7.95 0.34 5.99
C ARG A 66 7.49 -0.54 4.83
N ILE A 67 8.04 -0.32 3.65
CA ILE A 67 7.98 -1.28 2.55
C ILE A 67 9.01 -2.37 2.81
N ALA A 68 8.55 -3.61 2.91
CA ALA A 68 9.32 -4.82 3.08
C ALA A 68 9.27 -5.69 1.81
N ASN A 69 10.09 -6.74 1.79
CA ASN A 69 10.09 -7.82 0.79
C ASN A 69 9.75 -7.39 -0.66
N LYS A 70 10.72 -6.77 -1.32
CA LYS A 70 10.61 -6.31 -2.71
C LYS A 70 10.71 -7.50 -3.68
N HIS A 71 9.64 -8.29 -3.79
CA HIS A 71 9.63 -9.57 -4.51
C HIS A 71 10.12 -9.50 -5.98
N HIS A 72 9.95 -8.36 -6.67
CA HIS A 72 10.37 -8.17 -8.06
C HIS A 72 10.97 -6.79 -8.33
N GLY A 73 12.10 -6.50 -7.70
CA GLY A 73 12.86 -5.25 -7.90
C GLY A 73 12.31 -4.07 -7.09
N ASP A 74 12.87 -2.87 -7.31
CA ASP A 74 12.48 -1.70 -6.54
C ASP A 74 10.99 -1.37 -6.66
N ALA A 75 10.39 -1.10 -5.50
CA ALA A 75 9.07 -0.51 -5.35
C ALA A 75 9.26 1.01 -5.27
N PRO A 76 8.96 1.79 -6.34
CA PRO A 76 9.15 3.23 -6.36
C PRO A 76 8.02 3.93 -5.60
N PHE A 77 7.72 3.48 -4.39
CA PHE A 77 6.63 3.96 -3.57
C PHE A 77 7.11 4.37 -2.18
N GLU A 78 6.35 5.25 -1.57
CA GLU A 78 6.44 5.62 -0.16
C GLU A 78 5.06 5.51 0.49
N ILE A 79 5.05 5.28 1.80
CA ILE A 79 3.84 5.21 2.59
C ILE A 79 3.86 6.38 3.57
N VAL A 80 2.94 7.30 3.40
CA VAL A 80 2.86 8.54 4.19
C VAL A 80 1.81 8.37 5.27
N VAL A 81 2.25 8.33 6.53
CA VAL A 81 1.37 8.31 7.70
C VAL A 81 0.56 9.61 7.77
N LYS A 82 -0.73 9.46 7.99
CA LYS A 82 -1.70 10.52 8.26
C LYS A 82 -2.17 10.43 9.71
N GLU A 83 -3.19 11.20 10.03
CA GLU A 83 -3.79 11.16 11.36
C GLU A 83 -4.41 9.79 11.67
N ARG A 84 -4.45 9.45 12.96
CA ARG A 84 -5.13 8.26 13.50
C ARG A 84 -4.68 6.91 12.89
N GLY A 85 -3.41 6.82 12.48
CA GLY A 85 -2.80 5.58 11.99
C GLY A 85 -3.20 5.22 10.55
N ILE A 86 -3.87 6.13 9.84
CA ILE A 86 -4.17 6.02 8.41
C ILE A 86 -2.90 6.27 7.60
N ALA A 87 -2.77 5.66 6.43
CA ALA A 87 -1.68 5.92 5.51
C ALA A 87 -2.16 6.11 4.07
N GLU A 88 -1.43 6.95 3.32
CA GLU A 88 -1.52 7.04 1.87
C GLU A 88 -0.31 6.36 1.23
N LEU A 89 -0.53 5.66 0.13
CA LEU A 89 0.55 5.15 -0.70
C LEU A 89 0.78 6.11 -1.87
N ARG A 90 2.04 6.50 -2.08
CA ARG A 90 2.43 7.42 -3.15
C ARG A 90 3.60 6.87 -3.96
N ALA A 91 3.57 7.05 -5.27
CA ALA A 91 4.72 6.81 -6.12
C ALA A 91 5.73 7.95 -5.96
N LEU A 92 7.01 7.60 -5.82
CA LEU A 92 8.14 8.54 -5.72
C LEU A 92 8.37 9.33 -7.02
N ARG A 93 7.82 8.83 -8.13
CA ARG A 93 7.90 9.42 -9.47
C ARG A 93 6.71 8.95 -10.30
N VAL A 94 6.47 9.65 -11.41
CA VAL A 94 5.52 9.19 -12.43
C VAL A 94 5.92 7.80 -12.93
N LEU A 95 4.95 6.90 -12.96
CA LEU A 95 5.14 5.52 -13.43
C LEU A 95 4.86 5.44 -14.93
N ASN A 96 5.58 4.56 -15.61
CA ASN A 96 5.23 4.11 -16.95
C ASN A 96 4.38 2.83 -16.81
N CYS A 97 3.07 2.98 -16.91
CA CYS A 97 2.11 1.92 -16.63
C CYS A 97 2.12 0.85 -17.73
N GLU A 98 2.42 1.23 -18.97
CA GLU A 98 2.57 0.30 -20.08
C GLU A 98 3.74 -0.67 -19.88
N LYS A 99 4.89 -0.15 -19.42
CA LYS A 99 6.12 -0.92 -19.18
C LYS A 99 5.99 -1.85 -17.97
N ARG A 100 5.33 -1.40 -16.91
CA ARG A 100 5.14 -2.20 -15.69
C ARG A 100 3.73 -2.05 -15.14
N ARG A 101 2.92 -3.06 -15.43
CA ARG A 101 1.50 -3.10 -15.05
C ARG A 101 1.24 -3.57 -13.63
N ASN A 102 2.20 -4.26 -13.00
CA ASN A 102 2.00 -4.87 -11.68
C ASN A 102 3.18 -4.57 -10.74
N TYR A 103 2.83 -4.20 -9.51
CA TYR A 103 3.75 -4.08 -8.38
C TYR A 103 3.23 -4.93 -7.23
N LYS A 104 4.14 -5.65 -6.57
CA LYS A 104 3.84 -6.42 -5.36
C LYS A 104 4.98 -6.25 -4.36
N PHE A 105 4.63 -5.91 -3.14
CA PHE A 105 5.58 -5.77 -2.02
C PHE A 105 4.84 -5.91 -0.68
N ASP A 106 5.60 -6.21 0.36
CA ASP A 106 5.05 -6.32 1.70
C ASP A 106 5.13 -4.98 2.43
N ILE A 107 4.27 -4.78 3.43
CA ILE A 107 4.33 -3.62 4.32
C ILE A 107 4.30 -4.04 5.78
N ALA A 108 4.93 -3.23 6.63
CA ALA A 108 4.85 -3.33 8.08
C ALA A 108 4.62 -1.95 8.69
N ALA A 109 3.64 -1.83 9.59
CA ALA A 109 3.43 -0.66 10.41
C ALA A 109 4.43 -0.65 11.58
N VAL A 110 4.99 0.52 11.90
CA VAL A 110 5.97 0.70 12.97
C VAL A 110 5.40 1.65 14.00
N GLY A 111 5.20 1.14 15.20
CA GLY A 111 4.80 1.90 16.37
C GLY A 111 5.89 2.89 16.79
N CYS A 112 5.49 4.02 17.38
CA CYS A 112 6.40 5.02 17.92
C CYS A 112 7.28 4.49 19.08
N ASN A 113 6.93 3.33 19.63
CA ASN A 113 7.71 2.59 20.62
C ASN A 113 8.73 1.61 19.99
N GLY A 114 8.87 1.61 18.65
CA GLY A 114 9.76 0.71 17.92
C GLY A 114 9.17 -0.68 17.63
N ALA A 115 7.96 -0.99 18.10
CA ALA A 115 7.30 -2.25 17.81
C ALA A 115 6.81 -2.28 16.35
N GLN A 116 6.91 -3.42 15.67
CA GLN A 116 6.52 -3.57 14.25
C GLN A 116 5.30 -4.47 14.15
N SER A 117 4.45 -4.25 13.14
CA SER A 117 3.21 -4.98 12.98
C SER A 117 3.36 -6.36 12.39
N GLU A 118 2.58 -7.28 12.93
CA GLU A 118 2.10 -8.49 12.25
C GLU A 118 1.24 -8.16 11.04
#